data_AF-A0A7Y6I4D1-F1
#
_entry.id   AF-A0A7Y6I4D1-F1
#
_cell.length_a   1.000
_cell.length_b   1.000
_cell.length_c   1.000
_cell.angle_alpha   90.00
_cell.angle_beta   90.00
_cell.angle_gamma   90.00
#
_symmetry.space_group_name_H-M   'P 1'
#
loop_
_entity.id
_entity.type
_entity.pdbx_description
1 polymer ?
#
loop_
_entity_poly.entity_id
_entity_poly.type
_entity_poly.pdbx_seq_one_letter_code
_entity_poly.pdbx_strand_id
1 'polypeptide(L)'
;MPDRADWELAEFVERLDLWEKTEPASAALADVCLAVTRWIMNRCEDPYRGAERQDDFDNLWFAAIPGTLHDGQVVCCSYWIEETTRTVRCDLISTLTWPV
;
A
#
# COMPACT_ATOMS: atom_id res chain seq x y z
N MET A 1 4.37 -23.66 -15.12
CA MET A 1 5.01 -22.41 -14.66
C MET A 1 5.54 -22.68 -13.26
N PRO A 2 6.71 -22.16 -12.84
CA PRO A 2 7.18 -22.47 -11.51
C PRO A 2 6.25 -21.82 -10.49
N ASP A 3 5.78 -22.66 -9.58
CA ASP A 3 4.93 -22.41 -8.43
C ASP A 3 5.68 -21.49 -7.44
N ARG A 4 5.78 -20.18 -7.72
CA ARG A 4 6.12 -19.22 -6.66
C ARG A 4 4.83 -19.05 -5.89
N ALA A 5 4.73 -19.72 -4.73
CA ALA A 5 3.65 -19.47 -3.79
C ALA A 5 3.48 -17.95 -3.63
N ASP A 6 2.28 -17.43 -3.84
CA ASP A 6 2.02 -15.98 -3.75
C ASP A 6 2.40 -15.44 -2.36
N TRP A 7 2.65 -14.14 -2.27
CA TRP A 7 2.93 -13.47 -1.00
C TRP A 7 1.66 -13.35 -0.16
N GLU A 8 1.76 -13.65 1.14
CA GLU A 8 0.67 -13.45 2.09
C GLU A 8 0.50 -11.96 2.41
N LEU A 9 -0.72 -11.45 2.34
CA LEU A 9 -1.05 -10.06 2.69
C LEU A 9 -1.59 -10.00 4.11
N ALA A 10 -0.80 -9.46 5.03
CA ALA A 10 -1.16 -9.28 6.43
C ALA A 10 -1.53 -7.82 6.73
N GLU A 11 -2.53 -7.62 7.60
CA GLU A 11 -3.02 -6.33 8.11
C GLU A 11 -3.58 -5.34 7.07
N PHE A 12 -3.49 -5.60 5.76
CA PHE A 12 -3.97 -4.68 4.72
C PHE A 12 -5.44 -4.31 4.83
N VAL A 13 -6.31 -5.29 5.12
CA VAL A 13 -7.77 -5.05 5.25
C VAL A 13 -8.04 -4.14 6.44
N GLU A 14 -7.42 -4.41 7.58
CA GLU A 14 -7.62 -3.60 8.79
C GLU A 14 -7.09 -2.17 8.62
N ARG A 15 -5.95 -1.99 7.95
CA ARG A 15 -5.37 -0.67 7.65
C ARG A 15 -6.20 0.09 6.62
N LEU A 16 -6.76 -0.58 5.62
CA LEU A 16 -7.66 0.02 4.64
C LEU A 16 -8.93 0.51 5.32
N ASP A 17 -9.58 -0.35 6.11
CA ASP A 17 -10.78 -0.01 6.89
C ASP A 17 -10.53 1.17 7.84
N LEU A 18 -9.34 1.23 8.45
CA LEU A 18 -8.97 2.33 9.33
C LEU A 18 -8.82 3.64 8.54
N TRP A 19 -8.08 3.61 7.44
CA TRP A 19 -7.88 4.76 6.55
C TRP A 19 -9.22 5.32 6.04
N GLU A 20 -10.13 4.46 5.56
CA GLU A 20 -11.46 4.88 5.10
C GLU A 20 -12.31 5.55 6.19
N LYS A 21 -12.11 5.18 7.46
CA LYS A 21 -12.85 5.75 8.61
C LYS A 21 -12.24 7.04 9.13
N THR A 22 -10.93 7.23 8.98
CA THR A 22 -10.21 8.37 9.59
C THR A 22 -9.99 9.53 8.64
N GLU A 23 -9.98 9.28 7.34
CA GLU A 23 -9.71 10.30 6.34
C GLU A 23 -10.97 11.08 5.94
N PRO A 24 -10.83 12.33 5.49
CA PRO A 24 -11.96 13.07 4.96
C PRO A 24 -12.54 12.35 3.74
N ALA A 25 -13.87 12.44 3.55
CA ALA A 25 -14.56 11.80 2.43
C ALA A 25 -14.04 12.24 1.04
N SER A 26 -13.35 13.39 0.96
CA SER A 26 -12.67 13.84 -0.25
C SER A 26 -11.46 12.98 -0.64
N ALA A 27 -10.84 12.29 0.33
CA ALA A 27 -9.68 11.43 0.13
C ALA A 27 -10.06 9.95 -0.11
N ALA A 28 -11.18 9.50 0.44
CA ALA A 28 -11.69 8.13 0.31
C ALA A 28 -12.87 8.04 -0.69
N LEU A 29 -12.71 8.66 -1.87
CA LEU A 29 -13.68 8.51 -2.96
C LEU A 29 -13.68 7.07 -3.50
N ALA A 30 -14.82 6.60 -4.00
CA ALA A 30 -14.97 5.21 -4.45
C ALA A 30 -13.91 4.76 -5.48
N ASP A 31 -13.54 5.63 -6.43
CA ASP A 31 -12.50 5.33 -7.42
C ASP A 31 -11.10 5.27 -6.79
N VAL A 32 -10.84 6.07 -5.75
CA VAL A 32 -9.59 6.04 -4.98
C VAL A 32 -9.51 4.75 -4.17
N CYS A 33 -10.57 4.38 -3.44
CA CYS A 33 -10.64 3.10 -2.72
C CYS A 33 -10.42 1.90 -3.66
N LEU A 34 -11.01 1.94 -4.85
CA LEU A 34 -10.81 0.90 -5.87
C LEU A 34 -9.36 0.84 -6.37
N ALA A 35 -8.71 1.99 -6.59
CA ALA A 35 -7.30 2.06 -6.97
C ALA A 35 -6.38 1.50 -5.88
N VAL A 36 -6.62 1.87 -4.61
CA VAL A 36 -5.90 1.35 -3.44
C VAL A 36 -6.06 -0.17 -3.33
N THR A 37 -7.29 -0.66 -3.41
CA THR A 37 -7.57 -2.11 -3.32
C THR A 37 -6.86 -2.89 -4.42
N ARG A 38 -6.91 -2.42 -5.67
CA ARG A 38 -6.20 -3.05 -6.80
C ARG A 38 -4.69 -3.06 -6.59
N TRP A 39 -4.13 -1.96 -6.07
CA TRP A 39 -2.71 -1.87 -5.80
C TRP A 39 -2.26 -2.85 -4.70
N ILE A 40 -3.04 -2.98 -3.62
CA ILE A 40 -2.81 -3.94 -2.53
C ILE A 40 -2.74 -5.36 -3.08
N MET A 41 -3.70 -5.76 -3.92
CA MET A 41 -3.76 -7.11 -4.48
C MET A 41 -2.52 -7.46 -5.33
N ASN A 42 -1.90 -6.49 -5.99
CA ASN A 42 -0.67 -6.72 -6.76
C ASN A 42 0.54 -7.06 -5.87
N ARG A 43 0.50 -6.76 -4.56
CA ARG A 43 1.58 -7.14 -3.62
C ARG A 43 1.64 -8.66 -3.40
N CYS A 44 0.55 -9.37 -3.66
CA CYS A 44 0.48 -10.82 -3.64
C CYS A 44 1.44 -11.43 -4.69
N GLU A 45 1.57 -10.78 -5.85
CA GLU A 45 2.44 -11.23 -6.94
C GLU A 45 3.87 -10.70 -6.80
N ASP A 46 4.02 -9.38 -6.63
CA ASP A 46 5.29 -8.69 -6.54
C ASP A 46 5.19 -7.51 -5.55
N PRO A 47 5.65 -7.70 -4.30
CA PRO A 47 5.54 -6.67 -3.29
C PRO A 47 6.51 -5.52 -3.53
N TYR A 48 7.56 -5.67 -4.34
CA TYR A 48 8.58 -4.63 -4.52
C TYR A 48 8.21 -3.61 -5.62
N ARG A 49 7.30 -3.97 -6.52
CA ARG A 49 6.99 -3.18 -7.71
C ARG A 49 6.49 -1.76 -7.37
N GLY A 50 7.20 -0.74 -7.84
CA GLY A 50 6.79 0.66 -7.71
C GLY A 50 6.82 1.17 -6.26
N ALA A 51 7.64 0.55 -5.41
CA ALA A 51 7.88 0.99 -4.05
C ALA A 51 9.38 1.23 -3.84
N GLU A 52 9.69 2.08 -2.87
CA GLU A 52 11.04 2.46 -2.50
C GLU A 52 11.35 1.89 -1.11
N ARG A 53 12.47 1.17 -1.01
CA ARG A 53 12.96 0.68 0.28
C ARG A 53 13.44 1.87 1.12
N GLN A 54 13.10 1.86 2.40
CA GLN A 54 13.52 2.89 3.35
C GLN A 54 14.81 2.43 4.04
N ASP A 55 15.91 3.15 3.81
CA ASP A 55 17.27 2.72 4.15
C ASP A 55 17.52 2.56 5.67
N ASP A 56 16.77 3.28 6.51
CA ASP A 56 16.92 3.26 7.97
C ASP A 56 16.20 2.08 8.65
N PHE A 57 15.58 1.18 7.88
CA PHE A 57 14.78 0.06 8.37
C PHE A 57 15.15 -1.25 7.67
N ASP A 58 14.97 -2.38 8.36
CA ASP A 58 15.38 -3.69 7.85
C ASP A 58 14.79 -4.00 6.47
N ASN A 59 13.46 -3.97 6.33
CA ASN A 59 12.79 -4.23 5.06
C ASN A 59 11.45 -3.49 4.97
N LEU A 60 11.46 -2.20 5.32
CA LEU A 60 10.32 -1.31 5.15
C LEU A 60 10.31 -0.75 3.73
N TRP A 61 9.14 -0.74 3.12
CA TRP A 61 8.91 -0.20 1.78
C TRP A 61 7.82 0.85 1.84
N PHE A 62 7.98 1.86 1.00
CA PHE A 62 7.05 2.97 0.87
C PHE A 62 6.62 3.12 -0.59
N ALA A 63 5.35 3.39 -0.84
CA ALA A 63 4.84 3.63 -2.19
C ALA A 63 3.73 4.68 -2.20
N ALA A 64 3.80 5.59 -3.16
CA ALA A 64 2.64 6.35 -3.60
C ALA A 64 1.78 5.46 -4.50
N ILE A 65 0.48 5.36 -4.20
CA ILE A 65 -0.42 4.46 -4.89
C ILE A 65 -0.87 5.09 -6.23
N PRO A 66 -0.56 4.48 -7.38
CA PRO A 66 -0.95 5.02 -8.69
C PRO A 66 -2.46 5.17 -8.83
N GLY A 67 -2.90 6.24 -9.50
CA GLY A 67 -4.32 6.50 -9.72
C GLY A 67 -5.05 7.09 -8.52
N THR A 68 -4.34 7.44 -7.45
CA THR A 68 -4.93 8.07 -6.25
C THR A 68 -4.62 9.56 -6.12
N LEU A 69 -3.91 10.17 -7.07
CA LEU A 69 -3.62 11.60 -7.07
C LEU A 69 -4.91 12.40 -7.33
N HIS A 70 -5.35 13.18 -6.36
CA HIS A 70 -6.51 14.07 -6.43
C HIS A 70 -6.25 15.33 -5.60
N ASP A 71 -6.60 16.52 -6.10
CA ASP A 71 -6.47 17.79 -5.37
C ASP A 71 -5.09 18.04 -4.71
N GLY A 72 -4.00 17.57 -5.34
CA GLY A 72 -2.64 17.69 -4.80
C GLY A 72 -2.34 16.74 -3.63
N GLN A 73 -3.21 15.77 -3.38
CA GLN A 73 -3.05 14.71 -2.39
C GLN A 73 -2.92 13.35 -3.09
N VAL A 74 -2.19 12.43 -2.47
CA VAL A 74 -2.03 11.06 -2.95
C VAL A 74 -2.12 10.09 -1.78
N VAL A 75 -2.65 8.89 -2.02
CA VAL A 75 -2.63 7.84 -1.00
C VAL A 75 -1.27 7.15 -1.06
N CYS A 76 -0.63 7.05 0.09
CA CYS A 76 0.64 6.34 0.26
C CYS A 76 0.45 5.14 1.18
N CYS A 77 1.30 4.13 1.00
CA CYS A 77 1.33 2.96 1.85
C CYS A 77 2.78 2.65 2.26
N SER A 78 2.98 2.41 3.56
CA SER A 78 4.18 1.77 4.09
C SER A 78 3.86 0.34 4.49
N TYR A 79 4.79 -0.59 4.23
CA TYR A 79 4.63 -2.00 4.57
C TYR A 79 5.98 -2.69 4.73
N TRP A 80 5.97 -3.74 5.54
CA TRP A 80 7.12 -4.59 5.82
C TRP A 80 7.09 -5.82 4.91
N ILE A 81 8.25 -6.23 4.41
CA ILE A 81 8.38 -7.49 3.67
C ILE A 81 9.20 -8.48 4.52
N GLU A 82 8.57 -9.59 4.91
CA GLU A 82 9.19 -10.70 5.60
C GLU A 82 9.50 -11.82 4.58
N GLU A 83 10.72 -11.83 4.04
CA GLU A 83 11.08 -12.73 2.93
C GLU A 83 11.04 -14.22 3.32
N THR A 84 11.40 -14.53 4.56
CA THR A 84 11.44 -15.91 5.09
C THR A 84 10.06 -16.56 5.08
N THR A 85 9.02 -15.81 5.45
CA THR A 85 7.63 -16.27 5.53
C THR A 85 6.83 -15.93 4.27
N ARG A 86 7.41 -15.14 3.35
CA ARG A 86 6.71 -14.57 2.20
C ARG A 86 5.49 -13.73 2.60
N THR A 87 5.62 -12.97 3.69
CA THR A 87 4.55 -12.10 4.19
C THR A 87 4.83 -10.64 3.87
N VAL A 88 3.78 -9.92 3.44
CA VAL A 88 3.76 -8.48 3.25
C VAL A 88 2.81 -7.93 4.29
N ARG A 89 3.33 -7.22 5.30
CA ARG A 89 2.54 -6.69 6.40
C ARG A 89 2.35 -5.20 6.22
N CYS A 90 1.11 -4.77 6.03
CA CYS A 90 0.79 -3.35 5.95
C CYS A 90 1.10 -2.66 7.29
N ASP A 91 1.80 -1.53 7.23
CA ASP A 91 2.14 -0.71 8.40
C ASP A 91 1.18 0.48 8.50
N LEU A 92 1.06 1.24 7.40
CA LEU A 92 0.20 2.41 7.33
C LEU A 92 -0.34 2.62 5.90
N ILE A 93 -1.58 3.09 5.83
CA ILE A 93 -2.18 3.70 4.63
C ILE A 93 -2.59 5.11 5.05
N SER A 94 -2.12 6.13 4.34
CA SER A 94 -2.40 7.52 4.68
C SER A 94 -2.42 8.40 3.44
N THR A 95 -3.23 9.47 3.50
CA THR A 95 -3.28 10.49 2.46
C THR A 95 -2.24 11.56 2.75
N LEU A 96 -1.29 11.77 1.83
CA LEU A 96 -0.25 12.79 1.97
C LEU A 96 -0.40 13.87 0.90
N THR A 97 -0.06 15.11 1.26
CA THR A 97 0.09 16.17 0.26
C THR A 97 1.28 15.86 -0.63
N TRP A 98 1.04 15.77 -1.93
CA TRP A 98 2.08 15.55 -2.92
C TRP A 98 2.90 16.85 -3.07
N PRO A 99 4.23 16.82 -2.88
CA PRO A 99 5.04 18.00 -3.10
C PRO A 99 4.98 18.41 -4.58
N VAL A 100 4.68 19.69 -4.81
CA VAL A 100 4.77 20.38 -6.11
C VAL A 100 6.19 20.84 -6.39
#